data_AF-A0AAD7YU34-F1
#
_entry.id   AF-A0AAD7YU34-F1
#
_cell.length_a   1.000
_cell.length_b   1.000
_cell.length_c   1.000
_cell.angle_alpha   90.00
_cell.angle_beta   90.00
_cell.angle_gamma   90.00
#
_symmetry.space_group_name_H-M   'P 1'
#
loop_
_entity.id
_entity.type
_entity.pdbx_description
1 polymer ?
#
loop_
_entity_poly.entity_id
_entity_poly.type
_entity_poly.pdbx_seq_one_letter_code
_entity_poly.pdbx_strand_id
1 'polypeptide(L)'
;MKDLKSEISFSEDEIRTLSDIHNSLNVVKLAALSLCRRDATLHTADTTLKFMIKKLDEQNSVLSCKLAMNLRSRIKQRRLRLAGVLHYLHDWKDFCTQDDDDTFAKPNGADISDIIINLLQQLKYQPKSSDTILGVLSERFDSVPSLSLSSDAEVVADELTLQEQFNKELEKCRSSPRIGLISTLQGLSK
;
A
#
# COMPACT_ATOMS: atom_id res chain seq x y z
N MET A 1 29.76 47.52 19.56
CA MET A 1 29.35 46.14 19.19
C MET A 1 28.25 46.27 18.16
N LYS A 2 28.55 46.17 16.87
CA LYS A 2 27.54 46.21 15.80
C LYS A 2 27.17 44.78 15.47
N ASP A 3 26.11 44.27 16.09
CA ASP A 3 25.31 43.21 15.47
C ASP A 3 24.46 43.90 14.40
N LEU A 4 25.05 44.05 13.21
CA LEU A 4 24.25 44.29 12.02
C LEU A 4 23.39 43.04 11.87
N LYS A 5 22.09 43.17 12.09
CA LYS A 5 21.08 42.26 11.55
C LYS A 5 21.29 42.23 10.04
N SER A 6 22.17 41.36 9.58
CA SER A 6 22.30 41.03 8.18
C SER A 6 20.99 40.37 7.80
N GLU A 7 20.14 41.10 7.09
CA GLU A 7 18.91 40.57 6.55
C GLU A 7 19.31 39.52 5.51
N ILE A 8 19.21 38.24 5.90
CA ILE A 8 19.51 37.12 5.02
C ILE A 8 18.37 37.04 4.02
N SER A 9 18.57 37.59 2.83
CA SER A 9 17.63 37.46 1.72
C SER A 9 18.02 36.25 0.87
N PHE A 10 17.12 35.29 0.73
CA PHE A 10 17.29 34.19 -0.20
C PHE A 10 17.04 34.66 -1.63
N SER A 11 17.84 34.14 -2.56
CA SER A 11 17.56 34.22 -3.98
C SER A 11 16.35 33.34 -4.34
N GLU A 12 15.70 33.67 -5.45
CA GLU A 12 14.58 32.89 -5.99
C GLU A 12 14.97 31.42 -6.24
N ASP A 13 16.20 31.17 -6.68
CA ASP A 13 16.71 29.81 -6.92
C ASP A 13 16.91 29.03 -5.62
N GLU A 14 17.35 29.67 -4.55
CA GLU A 14 17.44 29.06 -3.22
C GLU A 14 16.06 28.74 -2.65
N ILE A 15 15.07 29.62 -2.86
CA ILE A 15 13.67 29.38 -2.45
C ILE A 15 13.09 28.19 -3.21
N ARG A 16 13.32 28.10 -4.53
CA ARG A 16 12.89 26.95 -5.34
C ARG A 16 13.54 25.65 -4.87
N THR A 17 14.84 25.67 -4.62
CA THR A 17 15.57 24.53 -4.09
C THR A 17 15.02 24.08 -2.73
N LEU A 18 14.69 25.03 -1.86
CA LEU A 18 14.08 24.74 -0.56
C LEU A 18 12.68 24.11 -0.70
N SER A 19 11.88 24.60 -1.65
CA SER A 19 10.57 24.04 -1.98
C SER A 19 10.69 22.59 -2.49
N ASP A 20 11.63 22.32 -3.40
CA ASP A 20 11.89 20.98 -3.91
C ASP A 20 12.28 20.01 -2.79
N ILE A 21 13.18 20.43 -1.90
CA ILE A 21 13.58 19.66 -0.71
C ILE A 21 12.36 19.38 0.17
N HIS A 22 11.58 20.42 0.49
CA HIS A 22 10.39 20.28 1.33
C HIS A 22 9.38 19.30 0.73
N ASN A 23 9.08 19.42 -0.56
CA ASN A 23 8.09 18.60 -1.24
C ASN A 23 8.54 17.13 -1.34
N SER A 24 9.81 16.89 -1.66
CA SER A 24 10.39 15.53 -1.70
C SER A 24 10.36 14.89 -0.31
N LEU A 25 10.80 15.62 0.72
CA LEU A 25 10.84 15.10 2.09
C LEU A 25 9.44 14.89 2.68
N ASN A 26 8.45 15.68 2.27
CA ASN A 26 7.07 15.48 2.73
C ASN A 26 6.53 14.12 2.29
N VAL A 27 6.77 13.70 1.04
CA VAL A 27 6.37 12.37 0.56
C VAL A 27 7.06 11.27 1.38
N VAL A 28 8.36 11.41 1.65
CA VAL A 28 9.14 10.45 2.45
C VAL A 28 8.60 10.38 3.88
N LYS A 29 8.27 11.52 4.49
CA LYS A 29 7.68 11.58 5.83
C LYS A 29 6.39 10.78 5.90
N LEU A 30 5.48 10.95 4.93
CA LEU A 30 4.20 10.23 4.93
C LEU A 30 4.38 8.72 4.75
N ALA A 31 5.28 8.32 3.84
CA ALA A 31 5.62 6.93 3.65
C ALA A 31 6.20 6.31 4.93
N ALA A 32 7.15 7.00 5.58
CA ALA A 32 7.75 6.54 6.83
C ALA A 32 6.70 6.41 7.95
N LEU A 33 5.81 7.41 8.09
CA LEU A 33 4.74 7.36 9.08
C LEU A 33 3.81 6.17 8.87
N SER A 34 3.46 5.84 7.62
CA SER A 34 2.63 4.66 7.31
C SER A 34 3.35 3.35 7.60
N LEU A 35 4.61 3.22 7.20
CA LEU A 35 5.41 2.02 7.41
C LEU A 35 5.70 1.74 8.88
N CYS A 36 5.80 2.79 9.70
CA CYS A 36 6.04 2.66 11.14
C CYS A 36 4.76 2.42 11.96
N ARG A 37 3.58 2.27 11.32
CA ARG A 37 2.35 1.94 12.03
C ARG A 37 2.34 0.47 12.48
N ARG A 38 1.68 0.21 13.62
CA ARG A 38 1.51 -1.14 14.16
C ARG A 38 0.69 -2.06 13.25
N ASP A 39 -0.23 -1.49 12.47
CA ASP A 39 -1.09 -2.20 11.52
C ASP A 39 -0.50 -2.30 10.11
N ALA A 40 0.77 -1.91 9.91
CA ALA A 40 1.43 -2.00 8.63
C ALA A 40 1.66 -3.47 8.24
N THR A 41 0.97 -3.93 7.19
CA THR A 41 1.19 -5.26 6.61
C THR A 41 2.23 -5.20 5.49
N LEU A 42 2.78 -6.35 5.08
CA LEU A 42 3.68 -6.41 3.93
C LEU A 42 3.02 -5.87 2.64
N HIS A 43 1.70 -6.08 2.46
CA HIS A 43 0.95 -5.52 1.34
C HIS A 43 0.87 -3.99 1.42
N THR A 44 0.54 -3.45 2.61
CA THR A 44 0.49 -1.99 2.86
C THR A 44 1.85 -1.32 2.65
N ALA A 45 2.93 -1.99 3.06
CA ALA A 45 4.28 -1.52 2.83
C ALA A 45 4.61 -1.44 1.34
N ASP A 46 4.20 -2.45 0.58
CA ASP A 46 4.39 -2.49 -0.87
C ASP A 46 3.72 -1.33 -1.59
N THR A 47 2.44 -1.10 -1.30
CA THR A 47 1.67 0.01 -1.86
C THR A 47 2.22 1.36 -1.42
N THR A 48 2.65 1.49 -0.16
CA THR A 48 3.26 2.73 0.34
C THR A 48 4.53 3.08 -0.44
N LEU A 49 5.36 2.08 -0.75
CA LEU A 49 6.58 2.28 -1.54
C LEU A 49 6.26 2.62 -3.00
N LYS A 50 5.25 1.98 -3.61
CA LYS A 50 4.76 2.33 -4.96
C LYS A 50 4.28 3.79 -5.00
N PHE A 51 3.47 4.20 -4.03
CA PHE A 51 2.98 5.57 -3.90
C PHE A 51 4.13 6.58 -3.75
N MET A 52 5.10 6.28 -2.88
CA MET A 52 6.24 7.16 -2.65
C MET A 52 7.06 7.38 -3.94
N ILE A 53 7.34 6.32 -4.69
CA ILE A 53 8.06 6.44 -5.97
C ILE A 53 7.26 7.29 -6.96
N LYS A 54 5.98 6.95 -7.15
CA LYS A 54 5.10 7.67 -8.07
C LYS A 54 5.05 9.17 -7.77
N LYS A 55 4.88 9.54 -6.49
CA LYS A 55 4.83 10.94 -6.07
C LYS A 55 6.15 11.68 -6.23
N LEU A 56 7.28 10.99 -6.05
CA LEU A 56 8.60 11.58 -6.31
C LEU A 56 8.85 11.80 -7.81
N ASP A 57 8.36 10.91 -8.67
CA ASP A 57 8.47 11.10 -10.12
C ASP A 57 7.58 12.26 -10.62
N GLU A 58 6.37 12.38 -10.09
CA GLU A 58 5.43 13.47 -10.43
C GLU A 58 6.03 14.87 -10.15
N GLN A 59 6.90 14.99 -9.14
CA GLN A 59 7.57 16.26 -8.79
C GLN A 59 8.58 16.72 -9.85
N ASN A 60 9.12 15.83 -10.69
CA ASN A 60 10.05 16.14 -11.78
C ASN A 60 11.29 17.00 -11.43
N SER A 61 11.63 17.13 -10.15
CA SER A 61 12.84 17.84 -9.70
C SER A 61 14.07 16.95 -9.81
N VAL A 62 15.26 17.54 -9.92
CA VAL A 62 16.52 16.77 -9.94
C VAL A 62 16.69 15.94 -8.68
N LEU A 63 16.27 16.49 -7.53
CA LEU A 63 16.35 15.80 -6.24
C LEU A 63 15.37 14.63 -6.17
N SER A 64 14.10 14.85 -6.51
CA SER A 64 13.05 13.84 -6.43
C SER A 64 13.33 12.66 -7.38
N CYS A 65 13.80 12.95 -8.61
CA CYS A 65 14.23 11.93 -9.57
C CYS A 65 15.40 11.09 -9.02
N LYS A 66 16.45 11.72 -8.50
CA LYS A 66 17.59 11.01 -7.90
C LYS A 66 17.15 10.15 -6.72
N LEU A 67 16.27 10.68 -5.87
CA LEU A 67 15.75 9.95 -4.71
C LEU A 67 14.93 8.73 -5.14
N ALA A 68 14.03 8.90 -6.11
CA ALA A 68 13.22 7.83 -6.66
C ALA A 68 14.08 6.73 -7.31
N MET A 69 15.11 7.09 -8.07
CA MET A 69 16.04 6.10 -8.65
C MET A 69 16.77 5.29 -7.58
N ASN A 70 17.28 5.94 -6.54
CA ASN A 70 17.95 5.26 -5.44
C ASN A 70 16.99 4.35 -4.67
N LEU A 71 15.75 4.80 -4.45
CA LEU A 71 14.70 3.99 -3.83
C LEU A 71 14.39 2.74 -4.65
N ARG A 72 14.21 2.88 -5.97
CA ARG A 72 13.99 1.74 -6.88
C ARG A 72 15.11 0.71 -6.77
N SER A 73 16.36 1.16 -6.80
CA SER A 73 17.53 0.27 -6.66
C SER A 73 17.50 -0.49 -5.32
N ARG A 74 17.19 0.20 -4.22
CA ARG A 74 17.10 -0.43 -2.89
C ARG A 74 15.92 -1.39 -2.76
N ILE A 75 14.78 -1.08 -3.36
CA ILE A 75 13.61 -1.96 -3.37
C ILE A 75 13.91 -3.23 -4.16
N LYS A 76 14.48 -3.12 -5.37
CA LYS A 76 14.89 -4.31 -6.16
C LYS A 76 15.81 -5.25 -5.39
N GLN A 77 16.74 -4.70 -4.62
CA GLN A 77 17.68 -5.49 -3.82
C GLN A 77 17.05 -6.20 -2.62
N ARG A 78 15.97 -5.65 -2.04
CA ARG A 78 15.45 -6.07 -0.72
C ARG A 78 14.01 -6.60 -0.75
N ARG A 79 13.28 -6.37 -1.84
CA ARG A 79 11.89 -6.81 -2.00
C ARG A 79 11.80 -8.33 -1.92
N LEU A 80 10.95 -8.80 -1.02
CA LEU A 80 10.64 -10.23 -0.90
C LEU A 80 9.68 -10.64 -2.02
N ARG A 81 9.91 -11.83 -2.62
CA ARG A 81 8.95 -12.42 -3.58
C ARG A 81 7.55 -12.58 -3.00
N LEU A 82 7.47 -12.82 -1.69
CA LEU A 82 6.23 -12.92 -0.93
C LEU A 82 5.33 -11.67 -1.09
N ALA A 83 5.91 -10.47 -1.25
CA ALA A 83 5.11 -9.25 -1.44
C ALA A 83 4.26 -9.32 -2.72
N GLY A 84 4.81 -9.86 -3.81
CA GLY A 84 4.08 -10.07 -5.06
C GLY A 84 2.99 -11.14 -4.93
N VAL A 85 3.27 -12.24 -4.22
CA VAL A 85 2.28 -13.30 -3.94
C VAL A 85 1.13 -12.77 -3.10
N LEU A 86 1.41 -11.96 -2.08
CA LEU A 86 0.38 -11.33 -1.26
C LEU A 86 -0.47 -10.34 -2.06
N HIS A 87 0.12 -9.60 -2.99
CA HIS A 87 -0.65 -8.74 -3.90
C HIS A 87 -1.61 -9.57 -4.76
N TYR A 88 -1.13 -10.68 -5.34
CA TYR A 88 -1.98 -11.62 -6.09
C TYR A 88 -3.14 -12.17 -5.25
N LEU A 89 -2.88 -12.58 -4.02
CA LEU A 89 -3.92 -13.11 -3.11
C LEU A 89 -4.92 -12.04 -2.66
N HIS A 90 -4.47 -10.80 -2.50
CA HIS A 90 -5.30 -9.70 -2.01
C HIS A 90 -6.20 -9.10 -3.11
N ASP A 91 -5.65 -8.88 -4.30
CA ASP A 91 -6.38 -8.37 -5.46
C ASP A 91 -5.82 -8.95 -6.75
N TRP A 92 -6.30 -10.14 -7.11
CA TRP A 92 -5.86 -10.84 -8.31
C TRP A 92 -6.20 -10.08 -9.60
N LYS A 93 -7.27 -9.28 -9.60
CA LYS A 93 -7.68 -8.50 -10.78
C LYS A 93 -6.68 -7.38 -11.01
N ASP A 94 -6.42 -6.58 -9.98
CA ASP A 94 -5.43 -5.50 -10.03
C ASP A 94 -4.04 -6.05 -10.39
N PHE A 95 -3.64 -7.16 -9.76
CA PHE A 95 -2.38 -7.86 -10.04
C PHE A 95 -2.21 -8.23 -11.51
N CYS A 96 -3.26 -8.77 -12.16
CA CYS A 96 -3.20 -9.13 -13.57
C CYS A 96 -3.19 -7.91 -14.51
N THR A 97 -3.81 -6.81 -14.11
CA THR A 97 -3.95 -5.60 -14.95
C THR A 97 -2.79 -4.61 -14.87
N GLN A 98 -2.00 -4.60 -13.79
CA GLN A 98 -0.86 -3.69 -13.68
C GLN A 98 0.22 -4.02 -14.72
N ASP A 99 0.94 -3.01 -15.21
CA ASP A 99 2.10 -3.26 -16.07
C ASP A 99 3.24 -3.94 -15.31
N ASP A 100 4.13 -4.60 -16.05
CA ASP A 100 5.35 -5.16 -15.47
C ASP A 100 6.31 -4.03 -15.10
N ASP A 101 6.36 -3.71 -13.81
CA ASP A 101 7.35 -2.79 -13.23
C ASP A 101 8.59 -3.57 -12.80
N ASP A 102 9.74 -3.26 -13.40
CA ASP A 102 11.04 -3.85 -13.05
C ASP A 102 11.37 -3.68 -11.54
N THR A 103 10.87 -2.63 -10.89
CA THR A 103 11.03 -2.39 -9.46
C THR A 103 10.13 -3.28 -8.59
N PHE A 104 8.91 -3.55 -9.07
CA PHE A 104 7.88 -4.34 -8.38
C PHE A 104 7.58 -5.62 -9.16
N ALA A 105 8.64 -6.33 -9.58
CA ALA A 105 8.53 -7.48 -10.47
C ALA A 105 7.54 -8.53 -9.96
N LYS A 106 6.68 -8.99 -10.88
CA LYS A 106 5.65 -9.98 -10.58
C LYS A 106 6.25 -11.39 -10.51
N PRO A 107 5.89 -12.18 -9.48
CA PRO A 107 6.28 -13.59 -9.41
C PRO A 107 5.55 -14.40 -10.50
N ASN A 108 6.22 -15.43 -11.02
CA ASN A 108 5.61 -16.36 -11.98
C ASN A 108 4.53 -17.22 -11.29
N GLY A 109 3.59 -17.78 -12.05
CA GLY A 109 2.55 -18.67 -11.52
C GLY A 109 3.10 -19.89 -10.78
N ALA A 110 4.24 -20.44 -11.24
CA ALA A 110 4.95 -21.50 -10.53
C ALA A 110 5.50 -21.02 -9.18
N ASP A 111 6.19 -19.87 -9.14
CA ASP A 111 6.69 -19.27 -7.90
C ASP A 111 5.56 -18.97 -6.92
N ILE A 112 4.42 -18.46 -7.41
CA ILE A 112 3.22 -18.20 -6.60
C ILE A 112 2.73 -19.50 -5.95
N SER A 113 2.59 -20.55 -6.74
CA SER A 113 2.10 -21.85 -6.28
C SER A 113 3.05 -22.47 -5.25
N ASP A 114 4.35 -22.47 -5.52
CA ASP A 114 5.37 -23.00 -4.62
C ASP A 114 5.40 -22.25 -3.29
N ILE A 115 5.33 -20.91 -3.33
CA ILE A 115 5.29 -20.09 -2.11
C ILE A 115 4.01 -20.39 -1.32
N ILE A 116 2.85 -20.48 -1.96
CA ILE A 116 1.58 -20.79 -1.29
C ILE A 116 1.62 -22.19 -0.66
N ILE A 117 2.10 -23.20 -1.38
CA ILE A 117 2.22 -24.57 -0.87
C ILE A 117 3.14 -24.61 0.35
N ASN A 118 4.31 -23.95 0.27
CA ASN A 118 5.24 -23.85 1.40
C ASN A 118 4.59 -23.17 2.61
N LEU A 119 3.85 -22.08 2.41
CA LEU A 119 3.13 -21.39 3.49
C LEU A 119 2.06 -22.30 4.12
N LEU A 120 1.29 -23.04 3.31
CA LEU A 120 0.28 -23.97 3.80
C LEU A 120 0.91 -25.11 4.61
N GLN A 121 2.03 -25.67 4.14
CA GLN A 121 2.78 -26.68 4.88
C GLN A 121 3.29 -26.16 6.23
N GLN A 122 3.82 -24.93 6.27
CA GLN A 122 4.26 -24.27 7.50
C GLN A 122 3.12 -24.07 8.50
N LEU A 123 1.92 -23.77 8.02
CA LEU A 123 0.72 -23.63 8.84
C LEU A 123 0.15 -24.99 9.30
N LYS A 124 0.85 -26.11 9.03
CA LYS A 124 0.39 -27.49 9.25
C LYS A 124 -0.97 -27.74 8.61
N TYR A 125 -1.28 -27.05 7.52
CA TYR A 125 -2.45 -27.35 6.73
C TYR A 125 -2.23 -28.71 6.09
N GLN A 126 -2.92 -29.72 6.60
CA GLN A 126 -3.00 -31.04 5.97
C GLN A 126 -4.10 -30.93 4.91
N PRO A 127 -3.77 -30.85 3.60
CA PRO A 127 -4.80 -31.01 2.59
C PRO A 127 -5.34 -32.42 2.77
N LYS A 128 -6.58 -32.54 3.26
CA LYS A 128 -7.27 -33.83 3.38
C LYS A 128 -7.29 -34.43 1.98
N SER A 129 -6.48 -35.46 1.75
CA SER A 129 -6.44 -36.16 0.47
C SER A 129 -7.77 -36.85 0.23
N SER A 130 -8.40 -36.41 -0.86
CA SER A 130 -9.48 -36.99 -1.68
C SER A 130 -10.85 -37.26 -1.07
N ASP A 131 -11.78 -36.48 -1.64
CA ASP A 131 -13.16 -36.75 -2.01
C ASP A 131 -14.28 -36.51 -0.99
N THR A 132 -15.15 -35.58 -1.42
CA THR A 132 -16.52 -35.32 -0.98
C THR A 132 -16.66 -34.37 0.21
N ILE A 133 -16.82 -33.09 -0.15
CA ILE A 133 -17.99 -32.25 0.15
C ILE A 133 -18.72 -32.57 1.45
N LEU A 134 -18.96 -31.50 2.22
CA LEU A 134 -19.89 -31.39 3.36
C LEU A 134 -19.44 -32.03 4.66
N GLY A 135 -19.35 -31.18 5.68
CA GLY A 135 -19.67 -31.63 7.04
C GLY A 135 -18.74 -31.06 8.10
N VAL A 136 -19.24 -30.00 8.74
CA VAL A 136 -19.03 -29.74 10.18
C VAL A 136 -17.61 -29.23 10.50
N LEU A 137 -17.42 -28.03 11.03
CA LEU A 137 -17.66 -27.62 12.42
C LEU A 137 -18.09 -26.15 12.40
N SER A 138 -19.32 -25.76 12.70
CA SER A 138 -19.99 -25.81 14.01
C SER A 138 -19.18 -25.14 15.13
N GLU A 139 -19.55 -23.87 15.34
CA GLU A 139 -19.67 -23.15 16.63
C GLU A 139 -18.41 -22.77 17.42
N ARG A 140 -18.15 -21.45 17.52
CA ARG A 140 -18.36 -20.68 18.77
C ARG A 140 -18.24 -19.17 18.57
N PHE A 141 -19.13 -18.46 19.28
CA PHE A 141 -19.35 -17.03 19.45
C PHE A 141 -18.09 -16.30 20.02
N ASP A 142 -17.85 -15.00 19.84
CA ASP A 142 -18.58 -13.91 20.54
C ASP A 142 -18.45 -12.50 19.93
N SER A 143 -19.42 -11.71 20.37
CA SER A 143 -19.91 -10.35 20.10
C SER A 143 -18.94 -9.15 19.94
N VAL A 144 -19.50 -8.16 19.22
CA VAL A 144 -19.10 -6.77 18.85
C VAL A 144 -18.83 -5.85 20.07
N PRO A 145 -18.22 -4.64 19.94
CA PRO A 145 -18.90 -3.47 19.37
C PRO A 145 -18.07 -2.50 18.50
N SER A 146 -18.77 -1.92 17.53
CA SER A 146 -18.44 -0.77 16.68
C SER A 146 -18.27 0.54 17.47
N LEU A 147 -17.39 1.43 17.01
CA LEU A 147 -17.36 2.84 17.40
C LEU A 147 -17.29 3.74 16.16
N SER A 148 -18.32 4.57 16.03
CA SER A 148 -18.44 5.72 15.13
C SER A 148 -17.81 6.96 15.77
N LEU A 149 -17.29 7.88 14.96
CA LEU A 149 -17.19 9.33 15.25
C LEU A 149 -16.92 10.03 13.91
N SER A 150 -17.97 10.55 13.25
CA SER A 150 -18.42 11.95 13.27
C SER A 150 -17.43 12.93 12.63
N SER A 151 -17.84 13.43 11.47
CA SER A 151 -17.32 14.60 10.77
C SER A 151 -17.42 15.86 11.62
N ASP A 152 -16.51 16.80 11.41
CA ASP A 152 -16.90 18.20 11.23
C ASP A 152 -15.94 18.87 10.23
N ALA A 153 -16.54 19.75 9.42
CA ALA A 153 -16.04 20.32 8.18
C ALA A 153 -15.20 21.58 8.39
N GLU A 154 -14.30 21.88 7.45
CA GLU A 154 -14.16 23.22 6.84
C GLU A 154 -13.60 23.08 5.40
N VAL A 155 -14.01 24.02 4.54
CA VAL A 155 -13.98 23.98 3.07
C VAL A 155 -12.89 24.91 2.52
N VAL A 156 -11.99 24.43 1.65
CA VAL A 156 -11.45 25.17 0.48
C VAL A 156 -11.09 24.16 -0.63
N ALA A 157 -11.38 24.52 -1.88
CA ALA A 157 -11.47 23.66 -3.04
C ALA A 157 -10.13 23.22 -3.69
N ASP A 158 -10.22 22.06 -4.34
CA ASP A 158 -9.58 21.67 -5.61
C ASP A 158 -8.09 21.31 -5.66
N GLU A 159 -7.67 20.38 -4.81
CA GLU A 159 -6.69 19.32 -5.11
C GLU A 159 -6.70 18.38 -3.90
N LEU A 160 -6.97 17.07 -4.06
CA LEU A 160 -6.91 16.13 -2.93
C LEU A 160 -5.55 16.32 -2.24
N THR A 161 -5.54 16.69 -0.95
CA THR A 161 -4.28 16.93 -0.24
C THR A 161 -3.43 15.67 -0.35
N LEU A 162 -2.11 15.79 -0.47
CA LEU A 162 -1.23 14.62 -0.68
C LEU A 162 -1.48 13.53 0.37
N GLN A 163 -1.86 13.94 1.59
CA GLN A 163 -2.33 13.08 2.66
C GLN A 163 -3.64 12.33 2.36
N GLU A 164 -4.64 13.00 1.80
CA GLU A 164 -5.91 12.38 1.40
C GLU A 164 -5.72 11.38 0.26
N GLN A 165 -4.90 11.70 -0.74
CA GLN A 165 -4.57 10.75 -1.82
C GLN A 165 -3.90 9.50 -1.25
N PHE A 166 -2.96 9.70 -0.35
CA PHE A 166 -2.27 8.61 0.31
C PHE A 166 -3.22 7.77 1.17
N ASN A 167 -4.06 8.41 1.98
CA ASN A 167 -5.06 7.72 2.79
C ASN A 167 -6.05 6.95 1.92
N LYS A 168 -6.50 7.51 0.79
CA LYS A 168 -7.39 6.82 -0.15
C LYS A 168 -6.73 5.59 -0.76
N GLU A 169 -5.45 5.65 -1.09
CA GLU A 169 -4.70 4.51 -1.62
C GLU A 169 -4.48 3.43 -0.55
N LEU A 170 -4.26 3.82 0.71
CA LEU A 170 -4.23 2.90 1.85
C LEU A 170 -5.59 2.26 2.14
N GLU A 171 -6.68 3.03 2.08
CA GLU A 171 -8.03 2.50 2.26
C GLU A 171 -8.43 1.56 1.13
N LYS A 172 -8.05 1.84 -0.13
CA LYS A 172 -8.20 0.87 -1.25
C LYS A 172 -7.50 -0.45 -0.93
N CYS A 173 -6.28 -0.40 -0.38
CA CYS A 173 -5.56 -1.59 0.08
C CYS A 173 -6.20 -2.29 1.28
N ARG A 174 -7.06 -1.62 2.05
CA ARG A 174 -7.77 -2.22 3.18
C ARG A 174 -9.16 -2.74 2.79
N SER A 175 -9.74 -2.20 1.72
CA SER A 175 -11.13 -2.39 1.33
C SER A 175 -11.36 -3.44 0.24
N SER A 176 -10.34 -4.15 -0.26
CA SER A 176 -10.60 -5.25 -1.20
C SER A 176 -11.52 -6.29 -0.55
N PRO A 177 -12.53 -6.79 -1.29
CA PRO A 177 -13.58 -7.60 -0.70
C PRO A 177 -12.97 -8.85 -0.09
N ARG A 178 -13.14 -9.01 1.24
CA ARG A 178 -13.16 -10.34 1.85
C ARG A 178 -14.09 -11.16 0.98
N ILE A 179 -13.59 -12.21 0.35
CA ILE A 179 -14.37 -13.09 -0.53
C ILE A 179 -15.50 -13.68 0.32
N GLY A 180 -16.62 -12.97 0.36
CA GLY A 180 -17.89 -13.40 0.88
C GLY A 180 -18.56 -14.15 -0.24
N LEU A 181 -18.33 -15.46 -0.30
CA LEU A 181 -19.15 -16.35 -1.11
C LEU A 181 -20.47 -16.57 -0.37
N ILE A 182 -21.40 -15.60 -0.40
CA ILE A 182 -22.80 -15.85 -0.02
C ILE A 182 -23.77 -15.09 -0.94
N SER A 183 -24.71 -15.89 -1.46
CA SER A 183 -26.05 -15.60 -1.97
C SER A 183 -26.25 -14.91 -3.33
N THR A 184 -26.37 -15.74 -4.38
CA THR A 184 -27.36 -15.52 -5.45
C THR A 184 -28.11 -16.82 -5.76
N LEU A 185 -28.88 -17.33 -4.81
CA LEU A 185 -29.95 -18.29 -5.09
C LEU A 185 -31.10 -18.07 -4.09
N GLN A 186 -31.88 -17.03 -4.34
CA GLN A 186 -33.28 -16.99 -3.93
C GLN A 186 -34.10 -16.58 -5.14
N GLY A 187 -34.88 -17.53 -5.65
CA GLY A 187 -35.85 -17.28 -6.71
C GLY A 187 -35.95 -18.46 -7.67
N LEU A 188 -36.58 -19.54 -7.23
CA LEU A 188 -37.48 -20.39 -8.02
C LEU A 188 -37.97 -21.54 -7.12
N SER A 189 -38.94 -21.20 -6.26
CA SER A 189 -39.94 -22.16 -5.80
C SER A 189 -41.27 -21.65 -6.35
N LYS A 190 -41.82 -22.40 -7.31
CA LYS A 190 -43.24 -22.74 -7.47
C LYS A 190 -43.33 -23.88 -8.47
#